data_AF-A0A8D9AFS8-F1
#
_entry.id   AF-A0A8D9AFS8-F1
#
_cell.length_a   1.000
_cell.length_b   1.000
_cell.length_c   1.000
_cell.angle_alpha   90.00
_cell.angle_beta   90.00
_cell.angle_gamma   90.00
#
_symmetry.space_group_name_H-M   'P 1'
#
loop_
_entity.id
_entity.type
_entity.pdbx_description
1 polymer ?
#
loop_
_entity_poly.entity_id
_entity_poly.type
_entity_poly.pdbx_seq_one_letter_code
_entity_poly.pdbx_strand_id
1 'polypeptide(L)'
;MVGDATRRTTTPKRKKCSQCSKLSEFLSCFKCDEPICYPCADVSSSEATLFRKPDKNIKFECNSCCNSVSTGQNSNKTLTDLLNLVMVLQTQVKELLEANKMKVQENQPSEEFKDTDAIINEMNERERRAKNVLIFDIQETNSTELQDKILHDKQKVNSILESLQLPNLGTNSRIRRLGKHSENPRPILITVENKFNAISILRKAREANKKNIKKDMTPMQRDRMKSLQEKLKKKIDDGETNWTIRYIKGSPQLWKITDNHDQTQRKK
;
A
#
# COMPACT_ATOMS: atom_id res chain seq x y z
N MET A 1 68.52 -20.81 56.09
CA MET A 1 68.17 -19.83 57.14
C MET A 1 67.32 -18.76 56.47
N VAL A 2 66.02 -19.02 56.28
CA VAL A 2 64.91 -18.55 57.15
C VAL A 2 65.03 -17.06 57.45
N GLY A 3 64.21 -16.26 56.79
CA GLY A 3 64.00 -14.83 57.05
C GLY A 3 62.52 -14.50 56.84
N ASP A 4 61.85 -14.28 57.96
CA ASP A 4 60.41 -14.23 58.19
C ASP A 4 59.63 -13.12 57.46
N ALA A 5 58.37 -13.42 57.16
CA ALA A 5 57.38 -12.46 56.70
C ALA A 5 56.95 -11.54 57.85
N THR A 6 57.04 -10.21 57.67
CA THR A 6 56.33 -9.25 58.54
C THR A 6 55.11 -8.68 57.82
N ARG A 7 53.98 -9.40 57.92
CA ARG A 7 52.64 -8.82 57.74
C ARG A 7 52.47 -7.72 58.78
N ARG A 8 52.46 -6.45 58.37
CA ARG A 8 51.95 -5.36 59.22
C ARG A 8 50.44 -5.51 59.33
N THR A 9 49.99 -6.16 60.39
CA THR A 9 48.61 -6.08 60.87
C THR A 9 48.40 -4.65 61.39
N THR A 10 47.80 -3.80 60.57
CA THR A 10 47.35 -2.48 60.99
C THR A 10 46.20 -2.67 61.96
N THR A 11 46.46 -2.47 63.26
CA THR A 11 45.42 -2.45 64.28
C THR A 11 44.36 -1.38 63.92
N PRO A 12 43.06 -1.68 64.05
CA PRO A 12 42.02 -0.73 63.70
C PRO A 12 42.07 0.45 64.67
N LYS A 13 42.46 1.64 64.16
CA LYS A 13 42.42 2.88 64.93
C LYS A 13 40.96 3.15 65.30
N ARG A 14 40.67 3.39 66.58
CA ARG A 14 39.33 3.79 67.05
C ARG A 14 39.26 5.31 67.16
N LYS A 15 38.23 5.93 66.59
CA LYS A 15 37.93 7.37 66.70
C LYS A 15 36.45 7.56 67.03
N LYS A 16 36.10 8.73 67.57
CA LYS A 16 34.70 9.11 67.77
C LYS A 16 34.06 9.37 66.41
N CYS A 17 32.92 8.73 66.14
CA CYS A 17 32.14 8.96 64.93
C CYS A 17 31.61 10.41 64.90
N SER A 18 31.73 11.11 63.78
CA SER A 18 31.20 12.48 63.67
C SER A 18 29.66 12.54 63.74
N GLN A 19 28.96 11.45 63.43
CA GLN A 19 27.49 11.41 63.45
C GLN A 19 26.88 10.98 64.79
N CYS A 20 27.50 10.04 65.51
CA CYS A 20 26.94 9.51 66.76
C CYS A 20 27.86 9.64 67.98
N SER A 21 29.05 10.24 67.81
CA SER A 21 30.06 10.45 68.87
C SER A 21 30.59 9.18 69.57
N LYS A 22 30.17 7.98 69.14
CA LYS A 22 30.61 6.71 69.72
C LYS A 22 32.02 6.35 69.25
N LEU A 23 32.81 5.74 70.15
CA LEU A 23 34.17 5.29 69.88
C LEU A 23 34.13 3.87 69.26
N SER A 24 34.41 3.76 67.97
CA SER A 24 34.41 2.47 67.26
C SER A 24 35.40 2.46 66.10
N GLU A 25 35.42 1.35 65.35
CA GLU A 25 36.01 1.36 64.01
C GLU A 25 35.28 2.35 63.12
N PHE A 26 36.04 2.98 62.21
CA PHE A 26 35.54 4.04 61.34
C PHE A 26 36.10 3.91 59.91
N LEU A 27 35.39 4.56 58.99
CA LEU A 27 35.84 4.91 57.65
C LEU A 27 36.02 6.42 57.56
N SER A 28 37.04 6.88 56.85
CA SER A 28 37.21 8.31 56.55
C SER A 28 36.45 8.63 55.26
N CYS A 29 35.59 9.65 55.31
CA CYS A 29 34.95 10.15 54.10
C CYS A 29 36.00 10.76 53.16
N PHE A 30 36.02 10.36 51.89
CA PHE A 30 36.95 10.88 50.89
C PHE A 30 36.86 12.41 50.68
N LYS A 31 35.69 13.01 50.92
CA LYS A 31 35.44 14.44 50.67
C LYS A 31 35.73 15.34 51.88
N CYS A 32 35.33 14.93 53.09
CA CYS A 32 35.47 15.76 54.29
C CYS A 32 36.46 15.21 55.32
N ASP A 33 37.06 14.04 55.07
CA ASP A 33 37.95 13.32 55.98
C ASP A 33 37.38 13.00 57.37
N GLU A 34 36.08 13.21 57.58
CA GLU A 34 35.43 12.90 58.85
C GLU A 34 35.33 11.39 59.09
N PRO A 35 35.59 10.93 60.34
CA PRO A 35 35.46 9.54 60.72
C PRO A 35 33.98 9.16 60.93
N ILE A 36 33.49 8.21 60.14
CA ILE A 36 32.13 7.66 60.27
C ILE A 36 32.22 6.20 60.73
N CYS A 37 31.51 5.84 61.80
CA CYS A 37 31.46 4.46 62.25
C CYS A 37 30.67 3.57 61.29
N TYR A 38 31.00 2.27 61.25
CA TYR A 38 30.37 1.30 60.36
C TYR A 38 28.84 1.29 60.42
N PRO A 39 28.18 1.31 61.60
CA PRO A 39 26.72 1.37 61.65
C PRO A 39 26.14 2.67 61.07
N CYS A 40 26.83 3.80 61.24
CA CYS A 40 26.40 5.09 60.69
C CYS A 40 26.70 5.21 59.19
N ALA A 41 27.69 4.47 58.70
CA ALA A 41 28.00 4.34 57.28
C ALA A 41 27.09 3.32 56.57
N ASP A 42 26.32 2.54 57.31
CA ASP A 42 25.56 1.37 56.83
C ASP A 42 26.45 0.35 56.10
N VAL A 43 27.63 0.09 56.67
CA VAL A 43 28.63 -0.83 56.12
C VAL A 43 28.96 -1.90 57.15
N SER A 44 29.01 -3.16 56.74
CA SER A 44 29.46 -4.26 57.60
C SER A 44 30.99 -4.28 57.78
N SER A 45 31.49 -4.94 58.83
CA SER A 45 32.94 -5.05 59.06
C SER A 45 33.70 -5.74 57.92
N SER A 46 33.06 -6.66 57.18
CA SER A 46 33.62 -7.30 55.99
C SER A 46 33.71 -6.36 54.80
N GLU A 47 32.68 -5.55 54.56
CA GLU A 47 32.65 -4.56 53.47
C GLU A 47 33.60 -3.39 53.71
N ALA A 48 33.83 -3.03 54.97
CA ALA A 48 34.79 -1.99 55.34
C ALA A 48 36.22 -2.29 54.85
N THR A 49 36.56 -3.57 54.63
CA THR A 49 37.86 -3.95 54.06
C THR A 49 38.03 -3.51 52.61
N LEU A 50 36.94 -3.36 51.85
CA LEU A 50 36.98 -2.90 50.46
C LEU A 50 37.43 -1.43 50.37
N PHE A 51 37.03 -0.61 51.33
CA PHE A 51 37.43 0.81 51.40
C PHE A 51 38.83 1.04 51.99
N ARG A 52 39.40 0.03 52.67
CA ARG A 52 40.76 0.09 53.23
C ARG A 52 41.83 -0.35 52.24
N LYS A 53 41.45 -1.05 51.17
CA LYS A 53 42.39 -1.48 50.12
C LYS A 53 42.78 -0.25 49.28
N PRO A 54 44.07 -0.08 48.94
CA PRO A 54 44.55 1.04 48.13
C PRO A 54 44.12 0.99 46.65
N ASP A 55 43.19 0.09 46.29
CA ASP A 55 42.63 0.03 44.95
C ASP A 55 41.85 1.32 44.67
N LYS A 56 42.40 2.13 43.78
CA LYS A 56 42.12 3.57 43.60
C LYS A 56 40.69 3.92 43.15
N ASN A 57 39.81 2.95 42.97
CA ASN A 57 38.50 3.13 42.32
C ASN A 57 37.29 3.07 43.26
N ILE A 58 37.45 2.71 44.53
CA ILE A 58 36.31 2.67 45.48
C ILE A 58 36.58 3.64 46.62
N LYS A 59 35.78 4.71 46.68
CA LYS A 59 35.89 5.78 47.67
C LYS A 59 34.63 5.82 48.52
N PHE A 60 34.78 5.92 49.84
CA PHE A 60 33.67 6.09 50.76
C PHE A 60 33.28 7.58 50.87
N GLU A 61 32.00 7.91 50.70
CA GLU A 61 31.46 9.24 50.95
C GLU A 61 30.39 9.19 52.03
N CYS A 62 30.42 10.12 53.00
CA CYS A 62 29.40 10.17 54.05
C CYS A 62 28.08 10.74 53.51
N ASN A 63 26.96 10.45 54.16
CA ASN A 63 25.64 10.94 53.74
C ASN A 63 25.58 12.47 53.61
N SER A 64 26.29 13.22 54.45
CA SER A 64 26.35 14.69 54.34
C SER A 64 27.06 15.14 53.05
N CYS A 65 28.10 14.42 52.61
CA CYS A 65 28.84 14.71 51.38
C CYS A 65 28.19 14.07 50.12
N CYS A 66 27.34 13.06 50.31
CA CYS A 66 26.50 12.49 49.26
C CYS A 66 25.30 13.41 48.98
N ASN A 67 24.68 13.94 50.04
CA ASN A 67 23.53 14.84 49.94
C ASN A 67 23.90 16.27 49.55
N SER A 68 25.19 16.65 49.58
CA SER A 68 25.62 17.97 49.07
C SER A 68 25.57 18.06 47.54
N VAL A 69 25.38 16.95 46.82
CA VAL A 69 25.00 16.94 45.39
C VAL A 69 23.56 17.46 45.21
N SER A 70 22.72 17.38 46.24
CA SER A 70 21.31 17.83 46.24
C SER A 70 21.14 19.33 46.50
N THR A 71 22.23 20.09 46.68
CA THR A 71 22.23 21.55 46.88
C THR A 71 23.03 22.29 45.80
N GLY A 72 22.96 21.82 44.56
CA GLY A 72 23.42 22.56 43.38
C GLY A 72 22.35 23.55 42.89
N GLN A 73 22.41 24.81 43.31
CA GLN A 73 21.49 25.87 42.86
C GLN A 73 21.53 26.18 41.34
N ASN A 74 22.36 25.48 40.55
CA ASN A 74 22.48 25.65 39.10
C ASN A 74 21.93 24.48 38.27
N SER A 75 21.71 23.29 38.83
CA SER A 75 21.11 22.15 38.10
C SER A 75 19.59 22.18 38.08
N ASN A 76 18.95 22.91 38.99
CA ASN A 76 17.49 23.05 38.99
C ASN A 76 17.00 23.97 37.86
N LYS A 77 17.78 24.98 37.45
CA LYS A 77 17.40 25.86 36.31
C LYS A 77 17.37 25.09 35.00
N THR A 78 18.41 24.31 34.71
CA THR A 78 18.46 23.49 33.49
C THR A 78 17.40 22.39 33.49
N LEU A 79 17.08 21.81 34.66
CA LEU A 79 16.00 20.83 34.78
C LEU A 79 14.62 21.48 34.60
N THR A 80 14.39 22.67 35.17
CA THR A 80 13.14 23.42 34.96
C THR A 80 12.99 23.89 33.52
N ASP A 81 14.09 24.30 32.87
CA ASP A 81 14.09 24.71 31.46
C ASP A 81 13.80 23.52 30.55
N LEU A 82 14.37 22.35 30.84
CA LEU A 82 14.05 21.10 30.14
C LEU A 82 12.59 20.69 30.35
N LEU A 83 12.06 20.79 31.57
CA LEU A 83 10.65 20.51 31.85
C LEU A 83 9.72 21.46 31.09
N ASN A 84 10.06 22.75 31.03
CA ASN A 84 9.32 23.75 30.25
C ASN A 84 9.39 23.42 28.75
N LEU A 85 10.55 23.04 28.23
CA LEU A 85 10.72 22.64 26.83
C LEU A 85 9.90 21.39 26.49
N VAL A 86 9.90 20.38 27.37
CA VAL A 86 9.09 19.17 27.20
C VAL A 86 7.60 19.53 27.23
N MET A 87 7.17 20.43 28.10
CA MET A 87 5.78 20.88 28.17
C MET A 87 5.35 21.62 26.90
N VAL A 88 6.21 22.50 26.37
CA VAL A 88 5.98 23.21 25.09
C VAL A 88 5.92 22.22 23.92
N LEU A 89 6.85 21.27 23.85
CA LEU A 89 6.85 20.23 22.80
C LEU A 89 5.62 19.34 22.89
N GLN A 90 5.17 18.98 24.09
CA GLN A 90 3.92 18.23 24.28
C GLN A 90 2.70 19.01 23.79
N THR A 91 2.66 20.32 24.02
CA THR A 91 1.59 21.19 23.50
C THR A 91 1.66 21.30 21.97
N GLN A 92 2.83 21.53 21.39
CA GLN A 92 3.00 21.59 19.94
C GLN A 92 2.65 20.27 19.25
N VAL A 93 3.02 19.12 19.83
CA VAL A 93 2.65 17.80 19.32
C VAL A 93 1.13 17.61 19.39
N LYS A 94 0.47 18.03 20.47
CA LYS A 94 -0.99 17.97 20.57
C LYS A 94 -1.66 18.85 19.53
N GLU A 95 -1.22 20.09 19.37
CA GLU A 95 -1.73 21.03 18.36
C GLU A 95 -1.53 20.49 16.94
N LEU A 96 -0.36 19.91 16.62
CA LEU A 96 -0.10 19.27 15.33
C LEU A 96 -0.95 18.02 15.11
N LEU A 97 -1.18 17.22 16.15
CA LEU A 97 -2.06 16.05 16.08
C LEU A 97 -3.52 16.45 15.88
N GLU A 98 -3.98 17.53 16.53
CA GLU A 98 -5.34 18.06 16.37
C GLU A 98 -5.51 18.71 14.99
N ALA A 99 -4.53 19.50 14.52
CA ALA A 99 -4.51 20.05 13.17
C ALA A 99 -4.49 18.95 12.09
N ASN A 100 -3.75 17.86 12.31
CA ASN A 100 -3.77 16.71 11.40
C ASN A 100 -5.08 15.90 11.49
N LYS A 101 -5.71 15.78 12.66
CA LYS A 101 -7.05 15.16 12.79
C LYS A 101 -8.12 15.95 12.03
N MET A 102 -8.04 17.29 12.04
CA MET A 102 -8.92 18.14 11.24
C MET A 102 -8.64 18.00 9.73
N LYS A 103 -7.38 17.94 9.31
CA LYS A 103 -7.00 17.66 7.90
C LYS A 103 -7.40 16.27 7.41
N VAL A 104 -7.44 15.26 8.28
CA VAL A 104 -7.88 13.90 7.94
C VAL A 104 -9.40 13.80 7.83
N GLN A 105 -10.17 14.66 8.50
CA GLN A 105 -11.62 14.75 8.31
C GLN A 105 -12.03 15.59 7.09
N GLU A 106 -11.19 16.52 6.63
CA GLU A 106 -11.37 17.25 5.36
C GLU A 106 -10.80 16.51 4.13
N ASN A 107 -9.96 15.49 4.32
CA ASN A 107 -9.66 14.51 3.28
C ASN A 107 -10.78 13.46 3.16
N GLN A 108 -12.01 13.93 2.93
CA GLN A 108 -12.85 13.17 2.01
C GLN A 108 -12.08 13.10 0.69
N PRO A 109 -11.98 11.93 0.01
CA PRO A 109 -11.39 11.92 -1.31
C PRO A 109 -12.16 12.94 -2.14
N SER A 110 -11.46 14.00 -2.58
CA SER A 110 -12.03 14.94 -3.53
C SER A 110 -12.60 14.12 -4.68
N GLU A 111 -13.75 14.54 -5.22
CA GLU A 111 -14.42 13.86 -6.34
C GLU A 111 -13.46 13.59 -7.53
N GLU A 112 -12.31 14.28 -7.59
CA GLU A 112 -11.22 14.07 -8.53
C GLU A 112 -10.47 12.72 -8.37
N PHE A 113 -10.30 12.18 -7.15
CA PHE A 113 -9.61 10.88 -6.95
C PHE A 113 -10.48 9.66 -7.27
N LYS A 114 -11.81 9.77 -7.11
CA LYS A 114 -12.74 8.72 -7.58
C LYS A 114 -12.68 8.57 -9.10
N ASP A 115 -12.46 9.68 -9.81
CA ASP A 115 -12.35 9.68 -11.27
C ASP A 115 -11.04 9.01 -11.75
N THR A 116 -9.91 9.23 -11.06
CA THR A 116 -8.64 8.59 -11.44
C THR A 116 -8.67 7.07 -11.33
N ASP A 117 -9.20 6.53 -10.22
CA ASP A 117 -9.31 5.08 -10.04
C ASP A 117 -10.30 4.47 -11.03
N ALA A 118 -11.41 5.15 -11.32
CA ALA A 118 -12.37 4.73 -12.35
C ALA A 118 -11.71 4.67 -13.74
N ILE A 119 -10.90 5.67 -14.09
CA ILE A 119 -10.15 5.71 -15.35
C ILE A 119 -9.13 4.57 -15.43
N ILE A 120 -8.34 4.34 -14.38
CA ILE A 120 -7.34 3.26 -14.35
C ILE A 120 -8.01 1.89 -14.47
N ASN A 121 -9.10 1.67 -13.72
CA ASN A 121 -9.86 0.43 -13.78
C ASN A 121 -10.46 0.20 -15.17
N GLU A 122 -10.98 1.24 -15.81
CA GLU A 122 -11.47 1.17 -17.18
C GLU A 122 -10.35 0.85 -18.17
N MET A 123 -9.16 1.44 -18.02
CA MET A 123 -8.01 1.14 -18.89
C MET A 123 -7.59 -0.33 -18.78
N ASN A 124 -7.47 -0.85 -17.56
CA ASN A 124 -7.13 -2.25 -17.30
C ASN A 124 -8.20 -3.20 -17.85
N GLU A 125 -9.48 -2.87 -17.68
CA GLU A 125 -10.59 -3.69 -18.18
C GLU A 125 -10.63 -3.70 -19.72
N ARG A 126 -10.34 -2.56 -20.37
CA ARG A 126 -10.21 -2.48 -21.82
C ARG A 126 -9.09 -3.36 -22.35
N GLU A 127 -7.94 -3.36 -21.68
CA GLU A 127 -6.80 -4.18 -22.06
C GLU A 127 -7.13 -5.67 -21.91
N ARG A 128 -7.74 -6.06 -20.79
CA ARG A 128 -8.20 -7.43 -20.54
C ARG A 128 -9.18 -7.92 -21.61
N ARG A 129 -10.13 -7.07 -22.01
CA ARG A 129 -11.14 -7.38 -23.04
C ARG A 129 -10.64 -7.22 -24.47
N ALA A 130 -9.47 -6.62 -24.70
CA ALA A 130 -8.96 -6.38 -26.06
C ALA A 130 -8.69 -7.67 -26.85
N LYS A 131 -8.52 -8.80 -26.15
CA LYS A 131 -8.33 -10.14 -26.72
C LYS A 131 -9.66 -10.89 -26.95
N ASN A 132 -10.79 -10.27 -26.63
CA ASN A 132 -12.09 -10.91 -26.68
C ASN A 132 -12.89 -10.49 -27.91
N VAL A 133 -13.62 -11.45 -28.46
CA VAL A 133 -14.62 -11.25 -29.52
C VAL A 133 -15.92 -11.91 -29.10
N LEU A 134 -17.03 -11.24 -29.36
CA LEU A 134 -18.37 -11.74 -29.09
C LEU A 134 -19.03 -12.15 -30.40
N ILE A 135 -19.63 -13.33 -30.42
CA ILE A 135 -20.48 -13.79 -31.52
C ILE A 135 -21.90 -13.98 -31.00
N PHE A 136 -22.85 -13.33 -31.66
CA PHE A 136 -24.28 -13.39 -31.38
C PHE A 136 -24.98 -14.33 -32.37
N ASP A 137 -26.20 -14.72 -32.01
CA ASP A 137 -27.14 -15.46 -32.87
C ASP A 137 -26.64 -16.86 -33.29
N ILE A 138 -25.87 -17.52 -32.41
CA ILE A 138 -25.43 -18.91 -32.61
C ILE A 138 -26.33 -19.84 -31.79
N GLN A 139 -27.11 -20.66 -32.51
CA GLN A 139 -28.03 -21.63 -31.93
C GLN A 139 -27.34 -22.54 -30.89
N GLU A 140 -28.05 -22.82 -29.80
CA GLU A 140 -27.60 -23.72 -28.73
C GLU A 140 -28.01 -25.16 -29.04
N THR A 141 -27.20 -26.12 -28.61
CA THR A 141 -27.56 -27.55 -28.68
C THR A 141 -28.47 -27.92 -27.53
N ASN A 142 -29.47 -28.76 -27.80
CA ASN A 142 -30.36 -29.34 -26.79
C ASN A 142 -29.78 -30.58 -26.08
N SER A 143 -28.50 -30.91 -26.29
CA SER A 143 -27.86 -32.05 -25.61
C SER A 143 -27.89 -31.82 -24.09
N THR A 144 -28.01 -32.89 -23.31
CA THR A 144 -27.89 -32.82 -21.85
C THR A 144 -26.43 -32.82 -21.41
N GLU A 145 -25.54 -33.39 -22.22
CA GLU A 145 -24.13 -33.57 -21.92
C GLU A 145 -23.34 -32.25 -22.12
N LEU A 146 -22.45 -31.94 -21.17
CA LEU A 146 -21.67 -30.71 -21.20
C LEU A 146 -20.61 -30.75 -22.32
N GLN A 147 -19.98 -31.91 -22.52
CA GLN A 147 -18.94 -32.07 -23.54
C GLN A 147 -19.49 -31.84 -24.95
N ASP A 148 -20.69 -32.34 -25.25
CA ASP A 148 -21.35 -32.14 -26.54
C ASP A 148 -21.64 -30.66 -26.80
N LYS A 149 -22.09 -29.92 -25.78
CA LYS A 149 -22.33 -28.47 -25.90
C LYS A 149 -21.04 -27.73 -26.23
N ILE A 150 -19.96 -28.04 -25.52
CA ILE A 150 -18.64 -27.43 -25.74
C ILE A 150 -18.14 -27.76 -27.16
N LEU A 151 -18.26 -29.02 -27.59
CA LEU A 151 -17.82 -29.46 -28.91
C LEU A 151 -18.61 -28.78 -30.02
N HIS A 152 -19.94 -28.71 -29.89
CA HIS A 152 -20.80 -28.01 -30.84
C HIS A 152 -20.42 -26.54 -30.98
N ASP A 153 -20.25 -25.83 -29.85
CA ASP A 153 -19.87 -24.42 -29.87
C ASP A 153 -18.49 -24.21 -30.52
N LYS A 154 -17.52 -25.09 -30.21
CA LYS A 154 -16.19 -25.07 -30.85
C LYS A 154 -16.30 -25.28 -32.37
N GLN A 155 -17.09 -26.25 -32.81
CA GLN A 155 -17.30 -26.51 -34.24
C GLN A 155 -17.93 -25.30 -34.95
N LYS A 156 -18.99 -24.71 -34.37
CA LYS A 156 -19.63 -23.52 -34.94
C LYS A 156 -18.67 -22.34 -35.03
N VAL A 157 -17.88 -22.09 -33.99
CA VAL A 157 -16.88 -21.02 -34.00
C VAL A 157 -15.80 -21.30 -35.06
N ASN A 158 -15.29 -22.52 -35.16
CA ASN A 158 -14.27 -22.87 -36.15
C ASN A 158 -14.79 -22.67 -37.58
N SER A 159 -16.02 -23.12 -37.90
CA SER A 159 -16.61 -22.89 -39.22
C SER A 159 -16.78 -21.40 -39.53
N ILE A 160 -17.11 -20.58 -38.54
CA ILE A 160 -17.17 -19.12 -38.71
C ILE A 160 -15.78 -18.56 -39.01
N LEU A 161 -14.76 -18.97 -38.24
CA LEU A 161 -13.38 -18.50 -38.44
C LEU A 161 -12.80 -18.95 -39.79
N GLU A 162 -13.11 -20.17 -40.23
CA GLU A 162 -12.78 -20.67 -41.58
C GLU A 162 -13.44 -19.82 -42.66
N SER A 163 -14.73 -19.48 -42.51
CA SER A 163 -15.43 -18.60 -43.45
C SER A 163 -14.82 -17.18 -43.53
N LEU A 164 -14.11 -16.76 -42.48
CA LEU A 164 -13.37 -15.50 -42.41
C LEU A 164 -11.91 -15.63 -42.89
N GLN A 165 -11.51 -16.82 -43.37
CA GLN A 165 -10.13 -17.16 -43.79
C GLN A 165 -9.12 -17.03 -42.64
N LEU A 166 -9.54 -17.39 -41.41
CA LEU A 166 -8.72 -17.36 -40.20
C LEU A 166 -8.73 -18.71 -39.45
N PRO A 167 -8.49 -19.86 -40.13
CA PRO A 167 -8.65 -21.19 -39.52
C PRO A 167 -7.74 -21.42 -38.31
N ASN A 168 -6.51 -20.89 -38.36
CA ASN A 168 -5.49 -21.08 -37.31
C ASN A 168 -5.86 -20.45 -35.95
N LEU A 169 -6.82 -19.52 -35.92
CA LEU A 169 -7.21 -18.83 -34.68
C LEU A 169 -8.16 -19.65 -33.81
N GLY A 170 -8.82 -20.67 -34.36
CA GLY A 170 -9.77 -21.51 -33.62
C GLY A 170 -9.09 -22.39 -32.58
N THR A 171 -7.96 -23.02 -32.93
CA THR A 171 -7.30 -24.07 -32.14
C THR A 171 -6.85 -23.62 -30.76
N ASN A 172 -6.31 -22.40 -30.64
CA ASN A 172 -5.77 -21.86 -29.39
C ASN A 172 -6.73 -20.91 -28.66
N SER A 173 -8.00 -20.86 -29.08
CA SER A 173 -8.99 -19.95 -28.50
C SER A 173 -9.76 -20.58 -27.35
N ARG A 174 -10.02 -19.79 -26.30
CA ARG A 174 -10.95 -20.17 -25.23
C ARG A 174 -12.35 -19.73 -25.62
N ILE A 175 -13.28 -20.67 -25.69
CA ILE A 175 -14.65 -20.46 -26.13
C ILE A 175 -15.59 -20.75 -24.96
N ARG A 176 -16.51 -19.83 -24.67
CA ARG A 176 -17.56 -20.02 -23.65
C ARG A 176 -18.79 -19.18 -23.94
N ARG A 177 -19.97 -19.64 -23.54
CA ARG A 177 -21.20 -18.83 -23.58
C ARG A 177 -21.29 -17.87 -22.39
N LEU A 178 -21.99 -16.76 -22.61
CA LEU A 178 -22.25 -15.73 -21.60
C LEU A 178 -23.70 -15.74 -21.15
N GLY A 179 -23.91 -15.66 -19.83
CA GLY A 179 -25.24 -15.54 -19.23
C GLY A 179 -25.93 -16.87 -18.93
N LYS A 180 -27.11 -16.74 -18.31
CA LYS A 180 -28.02 -17.86 -17.99
C LYS A 180 -28.79 -18.28 -19.23
N HIS A 181 -29.11 -19.56 -19.33
CA HIS A 181 -29.88 -20.09 -20.45
C HIS A 181 -31.27 -19.40 -20.55
N SER A 182 -31.69 -19.10 -21.76
CA SER A 182 -32.94 -18.37 -22.08
C SER A 182 -33.46 -18.81 -23.44
N GLU A 183 -34.67 -18.36 -23.81
CA GLU A 183 -35.24 -18.57 -25.15
C GLU A 183 -34.34 -18.02 -26.27
N ASN A 184 -33.68 -16.89 -26.02
CA ASN A 184 -32.72 -16.32 -26.95
C ASN A 184 -31.36 -17.03 -26.83
N PRO A 185 -30.71 -17.38 -27.96
CA PRO A 185 -29.38 -17.99 -27.93
C PRO A 185 -28.36 -17.09 -27.24
N ARG A 186 -27.61 -17.65 -26.29
CA ARG A 186 -26.62 -16.86 -25.56
C ARG A 186 -25.43 -16.49 -26.43
N PRO A 187 -24.84 -15.29 -26.25
CA PRO A 187 -23.62 -14.91 -26.95
C PRO A 187 -22.44 -15.82 -26.60
N ILE A 188 -21.61 -16.11 -27.59
CA ILE A 188 -20.35 -16.82 -27.42
C ILE A 188 -19.22 -15.80 -27.26
N LEU A 189 -18.44 -15.93 -26.20
CA LEU A 189 -17.18 -15.23 -26.00
C LEU A 189 -16.03 -16.09 -26.50
N ILE A 190 -15.23 -15.51 -27.39
CA ILE A 190 -13.96 -16.07 -27.86
C ILE A 190 -12.85 -15.22 -27.27
N THR A 191 -11.96 -15.84 -26.50
CA THR A 191 -10.72 -15.21 -26.03
C THR A 191 -9.57 -15.80 -26.81
N VAL A 192 -8.90 -14.96 -27.61
CA VAL A 192 -7.71 -15.34 -28.38
C VAL A 192 -6.43 -14.95 -27.64
N GLU A 193 -5.30 -15.46 -28.11
CA GLU A 193 -3.99 -15.24 -27.48
C GLU A 193 -3.56 -13.76 -27.44
N ASN A 194 -3.82 -13.03 -28.52
CA ASN A 194 -3.35 -11.67 -28.73
C ASN A 194 -4.46 -10.73 -29.25
N LYS A 195 -4.42 -9.45 -28.86
CA LYS A 195 -5.33 -8.40 -29.32
C LYS A 195 -5.32 -8.23 -30.84
N PHE A 196 -4.18 -8.46 -31.49
CA PHE A 196 -4.08 -8.38 -32.95
C PHE A 196 -4.95 -9.44 -33.65
N ASN A 197 -5.06 -10.64 -33.08
CA ASN A 197 -5.91 -11.70 -33.61
C ASN A 197 -7.40 -11.30 -33.50
N ALA A 198 -7.80 -10.72 -32.36
CA ALA A 198 -9.16 -10.21 -32.18
C ALA A 198 -9.48 -9.08 -33.18
N ILE A 199 -8.53 -8.16 -33.41
CA ILE A 199 -8.67 -7.10 -34.42
C ILE A 199 -8.81 -7.69 -35.83
N SER A 200 -8.01 -8.69 -36.18
CA SER A 200 -8.09 -9.37 -37.48
C SER A 200 -9.45 -10.03 -37.70
N ILE A 201 -9.98 -10.72 -36.68
CA ILE A 201 -11.33 -11.31 -36.72
C ILE A 201 -12.38 -10.21 -36.95
N LEU A 202 -12.35 -9.13 -36.15
CA LEU A 202 -13.31 -8.03 -36.26
C LEU A 202 -13.23 -7.32 -37.62
N ARG A 203 -12.03 -7.15 -38.18
CA ARG A 203 -11.81 -6.57 -39.50
C ARG A 203 -12.39 -7.46 -40.60
N LYS A 204 -12.05 -8.75 -40.61
CA LYS A 204 -12.57 -9.72 -41.58
C LYS A 204 -14.08 -9.88 -41.47
N ALA A 205 -14.62 -9.88 -40.26
CA ALA A 205 -16.06 -9.89 -40.03
C ALA A 205 -16.75 -8.66 -40.64
N ARG A 206 -16.15 -7.47 -40.52
CA ARG A 206 -16.67 -6.25 -41.17
C ARG A 206 -16.60 -6.34 -42.69
N GLU A 207 -15.48 -6.80 -43.25
CA GLU A 207 -15.31 -7.03 -44.70
C GLU A 207 -16.38 -8.02 -45.23
N ALA A 208 -16.68 -9.06 -44.46
CA ALA A 208 -17.70 -10.06 -44.76
C ALA A 208 -19.13 -9.66 -44.35
N ASN A 209 -19.36 -8.41 -43.92
CA ASN A 209 -20.65 -7.89 -43.46
C ASN A 209 -21.33 -8.71 -42.33
N LYS A 210 -20.55 -9.39 -41.49
CA LYS A 210 -21.03 -10.19 -40.34
C LYS A 210 -21.35 -9.28 -39.14
N LYS A 211 -22.58 -8.77 -39.08
CA LYS A 211 -23.06 -7.88 -38.00
C LYS A 211 -23.17 -8.55 -36.62
N ASN A 212 -23.22 -9.87 -36.58
CA ASN A 212 -23.32 -10.66 -35.36
C ASN A 212 -21.97 -10.88 -34.66
N ILE A 213 -20.84 -10.43 -35.24
CA ILE A 213 -19.52 -10.50 -34.62
C ILE A 213 -19.14 -9.10 -34.13
N LYS A 214 -18.95 -8.94 -32.83
CA LYS A 214 -18.70 -7.63 -32.20
C LYS A 214 -17.55 -7.68 -31.20
N LYS A 215 -16.99 -6.50 -30.91
CA LYS A 215 -15.98 -6.32 -29.88
C LYS A 215 -16.60 -6.50 -28.49
N ASP A 216 -15.88 -7.14 -27.56
CA ASP A 216 -16.22 -7.12 -26.14
C ASP A 216 -15.90 -5.74 -25.55
N MET A 217 -16.95 -4.98 -25.25
CA MET A 217 -16.86 -3.61 -24.73
C MET A 217 -17.10 -3.59 -23.22
N THR A 218 -16.38 -2.71 -22.53
CA THR A 218 -16.66 -2.37 -21.13
C THR A 218 -18.07 -1.77 -21.00
N PRO A 219 -18.68 -1.77 -19.80
CA PRO A 219 -19.95 -1.09 -19.57
C PRO A 219 -19.92 0.37 -20.04
N MET A 220 -18.88 1.12 -19.66
CA MET A 220 -18.73 2.52 -20.06
C MET A 220 -18.64 2.69 -21.59
N GLN A 221 -17.89 1.82 -22.28
CA GLN A 221 -17.83 1.84 -23.75
C GLN A 221 -19.18 1.52 -24.39
N ARG A 222 -19.93 0.58 -23.81
CA ARG A 222 -21.25 0.17 -24.30
C ARG A 222 -22.26 1.30 -24.15
N ASP A 223 -22.30 1.97 -23.02
CA ASP A 223 -23.23 3.08 -22.76
C ASP A 223 -22.92 4.28 -23.65
N ARG A 224 -21.62 4.57 -23.85
CA ARG A 224 -21.19 5.58 -24.82
C ARG A 224 -21.59 5.22 -26.24
N MET A 225 -21.45 3.97 -26.66
CA MET A 225 -21.86 3.54 -27.99
C MET A 225 -23.39 3.63 -28.16
N LYS A 226 -24.15 3.19 -27.14
CA LYS A 226 -25.62 3.25 -27.12
C LYS A 226 -26.12 4.69 -27.24
N SER A 227 -25.59 5.61 -26.44
CA SER A 227 -25.95 7.03 -26.52
C SER A 227 -25.61 7.67 -27.87
N LEU A 228 -24.50 7.28 -28.50
CA LEU A 228 -24.17 7.72 -29.87
C LEU A 228 -25.14 7.16 -30.90
N GLN A 229 -25.54 5.90 -30.78
CA GLN A 229 -26.53 5.28 -31.67
C GLN A 229 -27.91 5.92 -31.53
N GLU A 230 -28.33 6.25 -30.30
CA GLU A 230 -29.59 6.98 -30.04
C GLU A 230 -29.55 8.39 -30.65
N LYS A 231 -28.44 9.12 -30.48
CA LYS A 231 -28.24 10.43 -31.10
C LYS A 231 -28.25 10.35 -32.63
N LEU A 232 -27.57 9.36 -33.21
CA LEU A 232 -27.58 9.13 -34.65
C LEU A 232 -29.00 8.82 -35.16
N LYS A 233 -29.74 7.96 -34.43
CA LYS A 233 -31.11 7.62 -34.79
C LYS A 233 -32.01 8.86 -34.78
N LYS A 234 -31.94 9.69 -33.73
CA LYS A 234 -32.69 10.96 -33.69
C LYS A 234 -32.39 11.85 -34.90
N LYS A 235 -31.11 11.99 -35.27
CA LYS A 235 -30.72 12.76 -36.47
C LYS A 235 -31.30 12.21 -37.76
N ILE A 236 -31.31 10.88 -37.92
CA ILE A 236 -31.92 10.22 -39.08
C ILE A 236 -33.43 10.44 -39.08
N ASP A 237 -34.08 10.31 -37.92
CA ASP A 237 -35.52 10.52 -37.75
C ASP A 237 -35.91 12.00 -38.03
N ASP A 238 -35.03 12.95 -37.73
CA ASP A 238 -35.15 14.38 -38.05
C ASP A 238 -34.89 14.69 -39.55
N GLY A 239 -34.56 13.68 -40.36
CA GLY A 239 -34.30 13.81 -41.80
C GLY A 239 -32.84 14.11 -42.19
N GLU A 240 -31.91 14.15 -41.23
CA GLU A 240 -30.49 14.36 -41.50
C GLU A 240 -29.76 13.03 -41.83
N THR A 241 -29.53 12.76 -43.12
CA THR A 241 -28.88 11.50 -43.58
C THR A 241 -27.34 11.55 -43.59
N ASN A 242 -26.74 12.73 -43.45
CA ASN A 242 -25.30 12.94 -43.60
C ASN A 242 -24.50 12.67 -42.32
N TRP A 243 -24.98 11.81 -41.43
CA TRP A 243 -24.33 11.52 -40.15
C TRP A 243 -23.91 10.05 -40.06
N THR A 244 -22.76 9.81 -39.44
CA THR A 244 -22.24 8.48 -39.16
C THR A 244 -21.46 8.45 -37.86
N ILE A 245 -21.24 7.27 -37.28
CA ILE A 245 -20.36 7.10 -36.13
C ILE A 245 -18.97 6.73 -36.65
N ARG A 246 -17.98 7.60 -36.42
CA ARG A 246 -16.58 7.37 -36.81
C ARG A 246 -15.69 7.30 -35.58
N TYR A 247 -14.64 6.48 -35.67
CA TYR A 247 -13.59 6.44 -34.65
C TYR A 247 -12.50 7.46 -35.01
N ILE A 248 -12.33 8.47 -34.17
CA ILE A 248 -11.31 9.52 -34.33
C ILE A 248 -10.34 9.40 -33.15
N LYS A 249 -9.05 9.22 -33.43
CA LYS A 249 -8.01 8.96 -32.41
C LYS A 249 -8.41 7.84 -31.42
N GLY A 250 -9.03 6.77 -31.93
CA GLY A 250 -9.49 5.63 -31.13
C GLY A 250 -10.78 5.85 -30.33
N SER A 251 -11.43 7.02 -30.44
CA SER A 251 -12.66 7.35 -29.71
C SER A 251 -13.87 7.47 -30.65
N PRO A 252 -15.01 6.82 -30.36
CA PRO A 252 -16.20 6.93 -31.20
C PRO A 252 -16.85 8.31 -31.03
N GLN A 253 -17.17 8.93 -32.16
CA GLN A 253 -17.78 10.25 -32.24
C GLN A 253 -18.83 10.26 -33.37
N LEU A 254 -19.86 11.09 -33.21
CA LEU A 254 -20.81 11.38 -34.27
C LEU A 254 -20.13 12.33 -35.27
N TRP A 255 -20.12 11.98 -36.55
CA TRP A 255 -19.39 12.66 -37.59
C TRP A 255 -20.30 12.98 -38.77
N LYS A 256 -20.26 14.22 -39.24
CA LYS A 256 -21.00 14.65 -40.44
C LYS A 256 -20.17 14.35 -41.68
N ILE A 257 -20.74 13.58 -42.61
CA ILE A 257 -20.14 13.28 -43.89
C ILE A 257 -20.17 14.56 -44.73
N THR A 258 -18.99 15.02 -45.14
CA THR A 258 -18.80 16.11 -46.08
C THR A 258 -18.15 15.53 -47.34
N ASP A 259 -18.63 15.89 -48.53
CA ASP A 259 -18.29 15.24 -49.80
C ASP A 259 -16.79 15.16 -50.14
N ASN A 260 -15.94 15.98 -49.51
CA ASN A 260 -14.53 16.08 -49.83
C ASN A 260 -13.57 15.11 -49.11
N HIS A 261 -14.02 14.24 -48.19
CA HIS A 261 -13.05 13.50 -47.32
C HIS A 261 -13.02 11.97 -47.47
N ASP A 262 -13.90 11.34 -48.26
CA ASP A 262 -14.04 9.86 -48.26
C ASP A 262 -12.99 9.12 -49.13
N GLN A 263 -12.21 9.82 -49.97
CA GLN A 263 -11.21 9.17 -50.83
C GLN A 263 -9.88 8.86 -50.13
N THR A 264 -9.56 9.53 -49.02
CA THR A 264 -8.20 9.50 -48.45
C THR A 264 -7.96 8.43 -47.37
N GLN A 265 -9.02 7.78 -46.85
CA GLN A 265 -8.88 6.86 -45.70
C GLN A 265 -9.24 5.39 -45.98
N ARG A 266 -9.54 5.01 -47.23
CA ARG A 266 -9.73 3.60 -47.63
C ARG A 266 -8.43 2.91 -48.08
N LYS A 267 -7.30 3.62 -48.14
CA LYS A 267 -5.97 3.09 -48.47
C LYS A 267 -5.03 3.25 -47.27
N LYS A 268 -5.06 2.31 -46.33
CA LYS A 268 -3.95 1.95 -45.41
C LYS A 268 -4.34 0.74 -44.58
#